data_AF-A0A523STD8-F1
#
_entry.id   AF-A0A523STD8-F1
#
_cell.length_a   1.000
_cell.length_b   1.000
_cell.length_c   1.000
_cell.angle_alpha   90.00
_cell.angle_beta   90.00
_cell.angle_gamma   90.00
#
_symmetry.space_group_name_H-M   'P 1'
#
loop_
_entity.id
_entity.type
_entity.pdbx_description
1 polymer ?
#
loop_
_entity_poly.entity_id
_entity_poly.type
_entity_poly.pdbx_seq_one_letter_code
_entity_poly.pdbx_strand_id
1 'polypeptide(L)' 'MLRVYDALGRQIDQKNVRSSGEVEFSSNLTTGVYFLQLTSPAGRTTAKVIILN' A
#
# COMPACT_ATOMS: atom_id res chain seq x y z
N MET A 1 5.67 -7.23 -4.12
CA MET A 1 4.41 -6.60 -4.55
C MET A 1 3.88 -5.73 -3.43
N LEU A 2 3.68 -4.45 -3.67
CA LEU A 2 3.08 -3.50 -2.71
C LEU A 2 1.66 -3.20 -3.15
N ARG A 3 0.70 -3.30 -2.24
CA ARG A 3 -0.73 -3.02 -2.48
C ARG A 3 -1.23 -2.00 -1.48
N VAL A 4 -2.19 -1.20 -1.92
CA VAL A 4 -2.91 -0.23 -1.09
C VAL A 4 -4.37 -0.59 -1.06
N TYR A 5 -4.95 -0.59 0.14
CA TYR A 5 -6.36 -0.77 0.37
C TYR A 5 -6.94 0.45 1.08
N ASP A 6 -8.18 0.81 0.73
CA ASP A 6 -8.94 1.81 1.46
C ASP A 6 -9.50 1.26 2.78
N ALA A 7 -10.17 2.12 3.55
CA ALA A 7 -10.79 1.77 4.83
C ALA A 7 -11.85 0.65 4.74
N LEU A 8 -12.42 0.41 3.56
CA LEU A 8 -13.40 -0.64 3.31
C LEU A 8 -12.75 -1.96 2.87
N GLY A 9 -11.42 -2.01 2.81
CA GLY A 9 -10.66 -3.18 2.35
C GLY A 9 -10.65 -3.34 0.83
N ARG A 10 -11.06 -2.33 0.06
CA ARG A 10 -10.99 -2.38 -1.41
C ARG A 10 -9.57 -2.05 -1.84
N GLN A 11 -8.98 -2.88 -2.70
CA GLN A 11 -7.68 -2.58 -3.28
C GLN A 11 -7.81 -1.39 -4.24
N ILE A 12 -7.06 -0.33 -4.01
CA ILE A 12 -7.10 0.90 -4.81
C ILE A 12 -5.83 1.13 -5.63
N ASP A 13 -4.71 0.48 -5.29
CA ASP A 13 -3.47 0.55 -6.07
C ASP A 13 -2.58 -0.69 -5.86
N GLN A 14 -1.66 -0.92 -6.81
CA GLN A 14 -0.65 -1.97 -6.78
C GLN A 14 0.63 -1.53 -7.50
N LYS A 15 1.79 -1.78 -6.88
CA LYS A 15 3.12 -1.52 -7.44
C LYS A 15 4.07 -2.71 -7.31
N ASN A 16 4.83 -2.97 -8.36
CA ASN A 16 5.92 -3.94 -8.36
C ASN A 16 7.18 -3.32 -7.75
N VAL A 17 7.41 -3.56 -6.47
CA VAL A 17 8.63 -3.12 -5.76
C VAL A 17 9.66 -4.25 -5.76
N ARG A 18 10.86 -3.98 -6.31
CA ARG A 18 11.96 -4.96 -6.44
C ARG A 18 13.13 -4.70 -5.50
N SER A 19 13.29 -3.47 -5.04
CA SER A 19 14.35 -3.02 -4.13
C SER A 19 13.79 -1.98 -3.16
N SER A 20 14.59 -1.59 -2.17
CA SER A 20 14.30 -0.41 -1.36
C SER A 20 14.22 0.85 -2.22
N GLY A 21 13.42 1.82 -1.77
CA GLY A 21 13.19 3.08 -2.45
C GLY A 21 11.91 3.74 -1.97
N GLU A 22 11.63 4.90 -2.56
CA GLU A 22 10.38 5.61 -2.37
C GLU A 22 9.36 5.18 -3.43
N VAL A 23 8.09 5.06 -3.02
CA VAL A 23 6.98 4.74 -3.90
C VAL A 23 5.89 5.75 -3.65
N GLU A 24 5.54 6.50 -4.69
CA GLU A 24 4.43 7.44 -4.66
C GLU A 24 3.13 6.73 -5.06
N PHE A 25 2.08 6.99 -4.30
CA PHE A 25 0.71 6.59 -4.61
C PHE A 25 -0.07 7.80 -5.12
N SER A 26 -1.19 7.56 -5.81
CA SER A 26 -1.98 8.61 -6.45
C SER A 26 -2.17 9.86 -5.56
N SER A 27 -2.01 11.04 -6.15
CA SER A 27 -2.29 12.33 -5.48
C SER A 27 -3.75 12.53 -5.10
N ASN A 28 -4.65 11.64 -5.55
CA ASN A 28 -6.09 11.76 -5.34
C ASN A 28 -6.57 10.99 -4.10
N LEU A 29 -5.65 10.50 -3.25
CA LEU A 29 -6.02 9.95 -1.96
C LEU A 29 -6.62 11.06 -1.09
N THR A 30 -7.81 10.79 -0.56
CA THR A 30 -8.48 11.70 0.38
C THR A 30 -8.01 11.42 1.80
N THR A 31 -8.19 12.38 2.71
CA THR A 31 -8.04 12.19 4.16
C THR A 31 -8.76 10.92 4.61
N GLY A 32 -8.07 10.05 5.35
CA GLY A 32 -8.62 8.77 5.74
C GLY A 32 -7.59 7.71 6.12
N VAL A 33 -8.09 6.48 6.36
CA VAL A 33 -7.28 5.32 6.75
C VAL A 33 -6.98 4.46 5.53
N TYR A 34 -5.73 4.05 5.39
CA TYR A 34 -5.25 3.19 4.32
C TYR A 34 -4.40 2.05 4.87
N PHE A 35 -4.45 0.91 4.20
CA PHE A 35 -3.66 -0.27 4.52
C PHE A 35 -2.67 -0.56 3.40
N LEU A 36 -1.39 -0.64 3.77
CA LEU A 36 -0.32 -1.06 2.88
C LEU A 36 0.00 -2.52 3.15
N GLN A 37 0.05 -3.33 2.11
CA GLN A 37 0.49 -4.72 2.18
C GLN A 37 1.68 -4.93 1.25
N LEU A 38 2.82 -5.37 1.80
CA LEU A 38 4.00 -5.75 1.05
C LEU A 38 4.17 -7.27 1.11
N THR A 39 4.07 -7.92 -0.05
CA THR A 39 4.35 -9.36 -0.20
C THR A 39 5.66 -9.55 -0.95
N SER A 40 6.62 -10.25 -0.35
CA SER A 40 7.89 -10.61 -0.98
C SER A 40 7.70 -11.71 -2.02
N PRO A 41 8.65 -11.91 -2.95
CA PRO A 41 8.61 -13.03 -3.88
C PRO A 41 8.55 -14.41 -3.20
N ALA A 42 9.11 -14.52 -1.99
CA ALA A 42 9.06 -15.73 -1.17
C ALA A 42 7.74 -15.89 -0.39
N GLY A 43 6.73 -15.05 -0.64
CA GLY A 43 5.40 -15.15 -0.03
C GLY A 43 5.28 -14.53 1.37
N ARG A 44 6.35 -13.96 1.94
CA ARG A 44 6.27 -13.26 3.24
C ARG A 44 5.48 -11.96 3.08
N THR A 45 4.51 -11.74 3.96
CA THR A 45 3.66 -10.55 3.94
C THR A 45 3.89 -9.70 5.19
N THR A 46 4.04 -8.40 5.00
CA THR A 46 3.97 -7.38 6.05
C THR A 46 2.85 -6.39 5.73
N ALA A 47 2.23 -5.84 6.77
CA ALA A 47 1.16 -4.87 6.64
C ALA A 47 1.43 -3.64 7.52
N LYS A 48 0.98 -2.46 7.06
CA LYS A 48 1.07 -1.20 7.81
C LYS A 48 -0.21 -0.38 7.58
N VAL A 49 -0.70 0.26 8.64
CA VAL A 49 -1.78 1.25 8.56
C VAL A 49 -1.17 2.63 8.42
N ILE A 50 -1.74 3.45 7.53
CA ILE A 50 -1.43 4.87 7.40
C ILE A 50 -2.72 5.66 7.55
N ILE A 51 -2.64 6.75 8.29
CA ILE A 51 -3.72 7.73 8.43
C ILE A 51 -3.24 8.99 7.74
N LEU A 52 -3.96 9.41 6.70
CA LEU A 52 -3.75 10.70 6.04
C LEU A 52 -4.73 11.69 6.68
N ASN A 53 -4.21 12.81 7.17
CA ASN A 53 -4.97 13.91 7.77
C ASN A 53 -4.98 15.10 6.84
#